data_AF-Q8GD50-F1
#
_entry.id   AF-Q8GD50-F1
#
_cell.length_a   1.000
_cell.length_b   1.000
_cell.length_c   1.000
_cell.angle_alpha   90.00
_cell.angle_beta   90.00
_cell.angle_gamma   90.00
#
_symmetry.space_group_name_H-M   'P 1'
#
loop_
_entity.id
_entity.type
_entity.pdbx_description
1 polymer ?
#
loop_
_entity_poly.entity_id
_entity_poly.type
_entity_poly.pdbx_seq_one_letter_code
_entity_poly.pdbx_strand_id
1 'polypeptide(L)'
;MAKQPETFLDFDFTRYFADLKVPGVDVESLIASQKRNLDALTNANKLAFEGVQAIFKRQAEILRQSVEESAQAAQDIAKAETPQDKIAKQTEVAKESFEKSVANLRELVELLAKSNTEVFNLLNSRVSEVLDEAKDLVVKQQNATVKTPAPRAATTQK
;
A
#
# COMPACT_ATOMS: atom_id res chain seq x y z
N MET A 1 24.94 -11.63 -30.82
CA MET A 1 24.85 -11.37 -29.37
C MET A 1 23.66 -10.44 -29.16
N ALA A 2 22.63 -10.89 -28.46
CA ALA A 2 21.44 -10.09 -28.19
C ALA A 2 21.73 -9.15 -27.02
N LYS A 3 21.57 -7.83 -27.23
CA LYS A 3 21.60 -6.84 -26.14
C LYS A 3 20.42 -7.14 -25.22
N GLN A 4 20.69 -7.45 -23.96
CA GLN A 4 19.66 -7.49 -22.93
C GLN A 4 19.01 -6.10 -22.83
N PRO A 5 17.70 -6.01 -22.57
CA PRO A 5 17.06 -4.74 -22.31
C PRO A 5 17.60 -4.20 -20.99
N GLU A 6 18.35 -3.10 -21.04
CA GLU A 6 18.73 -2.28 -19.88
C GLU A 6 17.44 -1.94 -19.13
N THR A 7 17.22 -2.59 -17.99
CA THR A 7 16.10 -2.26 -17.12
C THR A 7 16.47 -1.05 -16.28
N PHE A 8 15.50 -0.26 -15.84
CA PHE A 8 15.71 0.87 -14.91
C PHE A 8 16.47 0.46 -13.61
N LEU A 9 16.50 -0.84 -13.30
CA LEU A 9 17.18 -1.43 -12.15
C LEU A 9 18.70 -1.60 -12.33
N ASP A 10 19.20 -1.60 -13.57
CA ASP A 10 20.65 -1.72 -13.87
C ASP A 10 21.36 -0.36 -13.87
N PHE A 11 20.65 0.73 -13.56
CA PHE A 11 21.28 2.03 -13.34
C PHE A 11 22.10 1.97 -12.05
N ASP A 12 23.42 1.82 -12.18
CA ASP A 12 24.38 1.85 -11.06
C ASP A 12 24.49 3.28 -10.50
N PHE A 13 23.46 3.68 -9.74
CA PHE A 13 23.41 4.93 -8.98
C PHE A 13 24.64 5.09 -8.07
N THR A 14 25.21 3.98 -7.60
CA THR A 14 26.39 4.00 -6.72
C THR A 14 27.62 4.49 -7.48
N ARG A 15 27.91 3.97 -8.68
CA ARG A 15 29.00 4.46 -9.52
C ARG A 15 28.78 5.89 -10.00
N TYR A 16 27.57 6.22 -10.46
CA TYR A 16 27.28 7.55 -11.00
C TYR A 16 27.44 8.65 -9.94
N PHE A 17 27.00 8.41 -8.71
CA PHE A 17 27.16 9.36 -7.59
C PHE A 17 28.52 9.26 -6.87
N ALA A 18 29.21 8.12 -6.92
CA ALA A 18 30.58 8.02 -6.38
C ALA A 18 31.60 8.77 -7.25
N ASP A 19 31.41 8.77 -8.57
CA ASP A 19 32.25 9.51 -9.53
C ASP A 19 31.92 11.01 -9.53
N LEU A 20 30.65 11.36 -9.31
CA LEU A 20 30.22 12.72 -8.97
C LEU A 20 30.42 12.98 -7.47
N LYS A 21 31.67 13.13 -7.02
CA LYS A 21 31.96 13.75 -5.71
C LYS A 21 31.44 15.20 -5.72
N VAL A 22 30.14 15.39 -5.55
CA VAL A 22 29.50 16.70 -5.42
C VAL A 22 29.81 17.17 -4.00
N PRO A 23 30.68 18.18 -3.83
CA PRO A 23 31.04 18.66 -2.50
C PRO A 23 29.78 19.12 -1.76
N GLY A 24 29.57 18.61 -0.55
CA GLY A 24 28.42 18.96 0.30
C GLY A 24 27.19 18.06 0.16
N VAL A 25 27.19 17.02 -0.67
CA VAL A 25 26.08 16.05 -0.77
C VAL A 25 26.40 14.77 0.01
N ASP A 26 25.50 14.38 0.93
CA ASP A 26 25.58 13.14 1.72
C ASP A 26 25.01 11.96 0.90
N VAL A 27 25.87 11.32 0.10
CA VAL A 27 25.51 10.23 -0.82
C VAL A 27 24.98 9.00 -0.07
N GLU A 28 25.50 8.73 1.13
CA GLU A 28 25.05 7.61 1.97
C GLU A 28 23.60 7.80 2.41
N SER A 29 23.24 9.02 2.82
CA SER A 29 21.85 9.38 3.14
C SER A 29 20.92 9.27 1.92
N LEU A 30 21.38 9.64 0.72
CA LEU A 30 20.60 9.48 -0.52
C LEU A 30 20.36 8.01 -0.86
N ILE A 31 21.39 7.15 -0.77
CA ILE A 31 21.26 5.72 -1.02
C ILE A 31 20.30 5.10 0.01
N ALA A 32 20.40 5.49 1.28
CA ALA A 32 19.48 5.03 2.33
C ALA A 32 18.03 5.46 2.05
N SER A 33 17.82 6.70 1.61
CA SER A 33 16.49 7.22 1.20
C SER A 33 15.91 6.42 0.03
N GLN A 34 16.73 6.11 -0.98
CA GLN A 34 16.31 5.31 -2.13
C GLN A 34 15.95 3.87 -1.74
N LYS A 35 16.70 3.24 -0.83
CA LYS A 35 16.33 1.93 -0.27
C LYS A 35 14.98 1.99 0.44
N ARG A 36 14.75 2.99 1.29
CA ARG A 36 13.46 3.18 1.97
C ARG A 36 12.29 3.40 1.01
N ASN A 37 12.52 4.11 -0.11
CA ASN A 37 11.53 4.26 -1.18
C ASN A 37 11.13 2.91 -1.78
N LEU A 38 12.11 2.05 -2.08
CA LEU A 38 11.87 0.70 -2.61
C LEU A 38 11.14 -0.20 -1.59
N ASP A 39 11.50 -0.11 -0.32
CA ASP A 39 10.84 -0.85 0.75
C ASP A 39 9.38 -0.41 0.91
N ALA A 40 9.11 0.90 0.88
CA ALA A 40 7.75 1.44 0.94
C ALA A 40 6.89 0.96 -0.24
N LEU A 41 7.44 0.99 -1.47
CA LEU A 41 6.74 0.48 -2.66
C LEU A 41 6.49 -1.03 -2.57
N THR A 42 7.45 -1.80 -2.08
CA THR A 42 7.32 -3.24 -1.89
C THR A 42 6.22 -3.55 -0.87
N ASN A 43 6.22 -2.85 0.26
CA ASN A 43 5.21 -3.00 1.30
C ASN A 43 3.82 -2.56 0.83
N ALA A 44 3.72 -1.48 0.05
CA ALA A 44 2.46 -1.04 -0.56
C ALA A 44 1.87 -2.12 -1.49
N ASN A 45 2.71 -2.73 -2.34
CA ASN A 45 2.29 -3.84 -3.19
C ASN A 45 1.84 -5.06 -2.38
N LYS A 46 2.55 -5.37 -1.29
CA LYS A 46 2.18 -6.45 -0.38
C LYS A 46 0.80 -6.20 0.25
N LEU A 47 0.56 -5.01 0.79
CA LEU A 47 -0.73 -4.62 1.36
C LEU A 47 -1.86 -4.69 0.33
N ALA A 48 -1.62 -4.20 -0.89
CA ALA A 48 -2.59 -4.31 -1.97
C ALA A 48 -2.94 -5.78 -2.29
N PHE A 49 -1.95 -6.66 -2.32
CA PHE A 49 -2.16 -8.09 -2.54
C PHE A 49 -2.91 -8.77 -1.39
N GLU A 50 -2.58 -8.42 -0.14
CA GLU A 50 -3.31 -8.87 1.05
C GLU A 50 -4.78 -8.43 1.02
N GLY A 51 -5.06 -7.21 0.57
CA GLY A 51 -6.42 -6.70 0.35
C GLY A 51 -7.20 -7.52 -0.68
N VAL A 52 -6.59 -7.82 -1.83
CA VAL A 52 -7.19 -8.70 -2.85
C VAL A 52 -7.45 -10.10 -2.28
N GLN A 53 -6.49 -10.68 -1.55
CA GLN A 53 -6.67 -11.97 -0.91
C GLN A 53 -7.81 -11.97 0.12
N ALA A 54 -7.96 -10.88 0.89
CA ALA A 54 -9.05 -10.74 1.86
C ALA A 54 -10.41 -10.73 1.16
N ILE A 55 -10.54 -10.02 0.04
CA ILE A 55 -11.76 -10.01 -0.78
C ILE A 55 -12.07 -11.41 -1.31
N PHE A 56 -11.08 -12.13 -1.86
CA PHE A 56 -11.28 -13.49 -2.36
C PHE A 56 -11.72 -14.46 -1.27
N LYS A 57 -11.08 -14.41 -0.10
CA LYS A 57 -11.47 -15.22 1.06
C LYS A 57 -12.91 -14.94 1.44
N ARG A 58 -13.30 -13.67 1.53
CA ARG A 58 -14.68 -13.29 1.87
C ARG A 58 -15.69 -13.75 0.82
N GLN A 59 -15.36 -13.64 -0.47
CA GLN A 59 -16.21 -14.13 -1.54
C GLN A 59 -16.42 -15.65 -1.46
N ALA A 60 -15.39 -16.42 -1.10
CA ALA A 60 -15.49 -17.86 -0.90
C ALA A 60 -16.36 -18.22 0.33
N GLU A 61 -16.24 -17.48 1.41
CA GLU A 61 -17.10 -17.64 2.59
C GLU A 61 -18.57 -17.35 2.27
N ILE A 62 -18.86 -16.26 1.53
CA ILE A 62 -20.22 -15.91 1.09
C ILE A 62 -20.81 -17.06 0.25
N LEU A 63 -20.04 -17.67 -0.65
CA LEU A 63 -20.50 -18.81 -1.44
C LEU A 63 -20.80 -20.02 -0.55
N ARG A 64 -19.93 -20.34 0.40
CA ARG A 64 -20.12 -21.45 1.35
C ARG A 64 -21.41 -21.25 2.16
N GLN A 65 -21.59 -20.04 2.70
CA GLN A 65 -22.80 -19.64 3.44
C GLN A 65 -24.05 -19.74 2.56
N SER A 66 -23.99 -19.26 1.31
CA SER A 66 -25.12 -19.29 0.38
C SER A 66 -25.60 -20.72 0.09
N VAL A 67 -24.68 -21.68 -0.04
CA VAL A 67 -25.02 -23.10 -0.27
C VAL A 67 -25.71 -23.71 0.96
N GLU A 68 -25.14 -23.49 2.15
CA GLU A 68 -25.72 -23.98 3.42
C GLU A 68 -27.12 -23.41 3.64
N GLU A 69 -27.29 -22.11 3.43
CA GLU A 69 -28.56 -21.41 3.59
C GLU A 69 -29.61 -21.84 2.57
N SER A 70 -29.20 -22.05 1.31
CA SER A 70 -30.13 -22.53 0.28
C SER A 70 -30.65 -23.94 0.60
N ALA A 71 -29.78 -24.82 1.11
CA ALA A 71 -30.18 -26.16 1.54
C ALA A 71 -31.15 -26.09 2.74
N GLN A 72 -30.87 -25.22 3.71
CA GLN A 72 -31.74 -25.00 4.86
C GLN A 72 -33.11 -24.44 4.46
N ALA A 73 -33.14 -23.41 3.61
CA ALA A 73 -34.37 -22.80 3.11
C ALA A 73 -35.24 -23.82 2.35
N ALA A 74 -34.62 -24.67 1.52
CA ALA A 74 -35.34 -25.73 0.81
C ALA A 74 -35.96 -26.76 1.78
N GLN A 75 -35.24 -27.14 2.84
CA GLN A 75 -35.77 -28.04 3.87
C GLN A 75 -36.92 -27.40 4.64
N ASP A 76 -36.82 -26.12 4.99
CA ASP A 76 -37.84 -25.42 5.78
C ASP A 76 -39.12 -25.20 4.98
N ILE A 77 -39.02 -24.90 3.69
CA ILE A 77 -40.17 -24.84 2.78
C ILE A 77 -40.81 -26.23 2.60
N ALA A 78 -39.99 -27.29 2.52
CA ALA A 78 -40.50 -28.66 2.37
C ALA A 78 -41.25 -29.16 3.62
N LYS A 79 -40.87 -28.69 4.81
CA LYS A 79 -41.53 -29.02 6.10
C LYS A 79 -42.83 -28.26 6.33
N ALA A 80 -43.10 -27.18 5.60
CA ALA A 80 -44.33 -26.40 5.77
C ALA A 80 -45.57 -27.19 5.31
N GLU A 81 -46.57 -27.29 6.19
CA GLU A 81 -47.72 -28.18 6.01
C GLU A 81 -48.80 -27.58 5.08
N THR A 82 -49.05 -26.26 5.18
CA THR A 82 -50.09 -25.58 4.40
C THR A 82 -49.53 -24.70 3.27
N PRO A 83 -50.31 -24.42 2.21
CA PRO A 83 -49.92 -23.45 1.18
C PRO A 83 -49.62 -22.05 1.73
N GLN A 84 -50.36 -21.62 2.76
CA GLN A 84 -50.17 -20.33 3.42
C GLN A 84 -48.83 -20.27 4.16
N ASP A 85 -48.46 -21.34 4.87
CA ASP A 85 -47.17 -21.43 5.58
C ASP A 85 -46.00 -21.43 4.60
N LYS A 86 -46.16 -22.08 3.43
CA LYS A 86 -45.15 -22.05 2.36
C LYS A 86 -44.92 -20.64 1.82
N ILE A 87 -45.99 -19.87 1.59
CA ILE A 87 -45.89 -18.48 1.12
C ILE A 87 -45.24 -17.59 2.18
N ALA A 88 -45.62 -17.76 3.45
CA ALA A 88 -45.00 -17.04 4.57
C ALA A 88 -43.50 -17.34 4.65
N LYS A 89 -43.11 -18.62 4.56
CA LYS A 89 -41.69 -19.02 4.63
C LYS A 89 -40.88 -18.56 3.43
N GLN A 90 -41.46 -18.56 2.22
CA GLN A 90 -40.81 -17.97 1.04
C GLN A 90 -40.56 -16.47 1.21
N THR A 91 -41.52 -15.75 1.78
CA THR A 91 -41.40 -14.31 2.04
C THR A 91 -40.30 -14.02 3.07
N GLU A 92 -40.22 -14.82 4.13
CA GLU A 92 -39.16 -14.74 5.14
C GLU A 92 -37.78 -15.01 4.55
N VAL A 93 -37.62 -16.10 3.80
CA VAL A 93 -36.37 -16.44 3.10
C VAL A 93 -35.95 -15.32 2.15
N ALA A 94 -36.90 -14.74 1.40
CA ALA A 94 -36.61 -13.63 0.49
C ALA A 94 -36.12 -12.38 1.25
N LYS A 95 -36.76 -12.06 2.38
CA LYS A 95 -36.36 -10.93 3.23
C LYS A 95 -34.95 -11.14 3.81
N GLU A 96 -34.69 -12.31 4.39
CA GLU A 96 -33.37 -12.65 4.95
C GLU A 96 -32.27 -12.61 3.88
N SER A 97 -32.56 -13.15 2.69
CA SER A 97 -31.62 -13.14 1.55
C SER A 97 -31.27 -11.71 1.13
N PHE A 98 -32.25 -10.80 1.13
CA PHE A 98 -32.02 -9.39 0.82
C PHE A 98 -31.16 -8.71 1.89
N GLU A 99 -31.50 -8.86 3.17
CA GLU A 99 -30.75 -8.27 4.29
C GLU A 99 -29.28 -8.74 4.29
N LYS A 100 -29.05 -10.04 4.05
CA LYS A 100 -27.70 -10.63 3.93
C LYS A 100 -26.95 -10.12 2.71
N SER A 101 -27.61 -9.98 1.56
CA SER A 101 -26.97 -9.44 0.36
C SER A 101 -26.44 -8.02 0.59
N VAL A 102 -27.24 -7.19 1.27
CA VAL A 102 -26.81 -5.83 1.63
C VAL A 102 -25.66 -5.87 2.66
N ALA A 103 -25.70 -6.76 3.66
CA ALA A 103 -24.62 -6.92 4.62
C ALA A 103 -23.30 -7.37 3.95
N ASN A 104 -23.35 -8.36 3.08
CA ASN A 104 -22.21 -8.84 2.31
C ASN A 104 -21.60 -7.73 1.44
N LEU A 105 -22.44 -6.92 0.78
CA LEU A 105 -21.95 -5.77 0.00
C LEU A 105 -21.24 -4.73 0.87
N ARG A 106 -21.76 -4.44 2.08
CA ARG A 106 -21.11 -3.51 3.01
C ARG A 106 -19.72 -4.00 3.43
N GLU A 107 -19.60 -5.26 3.82
CA GLU A 107 -18.30 -5.83 4.19
C GLU A 107 -17.29 -5.79 3.05
N LEU A 108 -17.72 -6.11 1.82
CA LEU A 108 -16.83 -6.03 0.65
C LEU A 108 -16.35 -4.59 0.38
N VAL A 109 -17.24 -3.61 0.52
CA VAL A 109 -16.89 -2.18 0.40
C VAL A 109 -15.93 -1.76 1.51
N GLU A 110 -16.15 -2.21 2.75
CA GLU A 110 -15.27 -1.93 3.88
C GLU A 110 -13.87 -2.53 3.68
N LEU A 111 -13.77 -3.76 3.19
CA LEU A 111 -12.49 -4.40 2.85
C LEU A 111 -11.73 -3.62 1.76
N LEU A 112 -12.43 -3.21 0.70
CA LEU A 112 -11.87 -2.39 -0.36
C LEU A 112 -11.38 -1.03 0.16
N ALA A 113 -12.21 -0.34 0.94
CA ALA A 113 -11.87 0.97 1.51
C ALA A 113 -10.67 0.87 2.46
N LYS A 114 -10.63 -0.16 3.30
CA LYS A 114 -9.51 -0.43 4.22
C LYS A 114 -8.22 -0.67 3.45
N SER A 115 -8.24 -1.56 2.45
CA SER A 115 -7.06 -1.86 1.63
C SER A 115 -6.49 -0.61 0.97
N ASN A 116 -7.34 0.24 0.40
CA ASN A 116 -6.90 1.49 -0.24
C ASN A 116 -6.33 2.49 0.79
N THR A 117 -6.96 2.59 1.96
CA THR A 117 -6.53 3.50 3.02
C THR A 117 -5.17 3.10 3.59
N GLU A 118 -4.93 1.81 3.81
CA GLU A 118 -3.65 1.31 4.32
C GLU A 118 -2.49 1.56 3.35
N VAL A 119 -2.70 1.30 2.06
CA VAL A 119 -1.72 1.62 1.00
C VAL A 119 -1.46 3.12 0.93
N PHE A 120 -2.51 3.94 0.93
CA PHE A 120 -2.39 5.40 0.88
C PHE A 120 -1.62 5.95 2.07
N ASN A 121 -1.95 5.51 3.29
CA ASN A 121 -1.29 5.96 4.51
C ASN A 121 0.21 5.62 4.50
N LEU A 122 0.58 4.42 4.05
CA LEU A 122 1.97 4.01 3.91
C LEU A 122 2.74 4.94 2.95
N LEU A 123 2.18 5.19 1.77
CA LEU A 123 2.81 6.07 0.77
C LEU A 123 2.88 7.53 1.24
N ASN A 124 1.82 8.02 1.89
CA ASN A 124 1.79 9.37 2.45
C ASN A 124 2.83 9.56 3.57
N SER A 125 3.02 8.56 4.44
CA SER A 125 4.11 8.56 5.44
C SER A 125 5.45 8.68 4.73
N ARG A 126 5.69 7.87 3.69
CA ARG A 126 6.97 7.90 2.99
C ARG A 126 7.23 9.23 2.29
N VAL A 127 6.22 9.86 1.68
CA VAL A 127 6.35 11.20 1.10
C VAL A 127 6.73 12.23 2.17
N SER A 128 6.09 12.17 3.34
CA SER A 128 6.41 13.07 4.45
C SER A 128 7.85 12.90 4.92
N GLU A 129 8.30 11.65 5.09
CA GLU A 129 9.68 11.34 5.45
C GLU A 129 10.70 11.79 4.38
N VAL A 130 10.37 11.70 3.08
CA VAL A 130 11.23 12.24 2.00
C VAL A 130 11.41 13.75 2.14
N LEU A 131 10.34 14.47 2.48
CA LEU A 131 10.42 15.93 2.69
C LEU A 131 11.28 16.28 3.90
N ASP A 132 11.18 15.51 4.97
CA ASP A 132 12.05 15.66 6.16
C ASP A 132 13.51 15.34 5.83
N GLU A 133 13.76 14.25 5.11
CA GLU A 133 15.11 13.88 4.65
C GLU A 133 15.72 14.98 3.76
N ALA A 134 14.93 15.59 2.87
CA ALA A 134 15.37 16.71 2.03
C ALA A 134 15.71 17.96 2.86
N LYS A 135 14.89 18.29 3.86
CA LYS A 135 15.15 19.39 4.79
C LYS A 135 16.45 19.17 5.57
N ASP A 136 16.67 17.95 6.06
CA ASP A 136 17.87 17.60 6.83
C ASP A 136 19.14 17.71 5.98
N LEU A 137 19.08 17.31 4.71
CA LEU A 137 20.19 17.48 3.77
C LEU A 137 20.54 18.97 3.57
N VAL A 138 19.54 19.84 3.43
CA VAL A 138 19.74 21.30 3.29
C VAL A 138 20.35 21.91 4.56
N VAL A 139 19.87 21.52 5.74
CA VAL A 139 20.40 22.01 7.02
C VAL A 139 21.84 21.52 7.24
N LYS A 140 22.14 20.26 6.93
CA LYS A 140 23.50 19.71 6.98
C LYS A 140 24.46 20.49 6.05
N GLN A 141 24.03 20.80 4.82
CA GLN A 141 24.79 21.64 3.86
C GLN A 141 25.11 23.03 4.41
N GLN A 142 24.11 23.72 4.96
CA GLN A 142 24.32 25.07 5.55
C GLN A 142 25.34 25.04 6.68
N ASN A 143 25.25 24.06 7.58
CA ASN A 143 26.18 23.91 8.70
C ASN A 143 27.60 23.54 8.27
N ALA A 144 27.76 22.79 7.16
CA ALA A 144 29.07 22.49 6.57
C ALA A 144 29.71 23.73 5.92
N THR A 145 28.91 24.56 5.25
CA THR A 145 29.38 25.80 4.58
C THR A 145 29.87 26.85 5.59
N VAL A 146 29.23 26.96 6.76
CA VAL A 146 29.59 27.92 7.82
C VAL A 146 30.89 27.57 8.55
N LYS A 147 31.32 26.30 8.55
CA LYS A 147 32.52 25.84 9.27
C LYS A 147 33.83 25.92 8.48
N THR A 148 33.80 26.32 7.20
CA THR A 148 35.03 26.45 6.39
C THR A 148 35.61 27.87 6.58
N PRO A 149 36.78 28.06 7.22
CA PRO A 149 37.36 29.40 7.37
C PRO A 149 37.84 29.88 5.99
N ALA A 150 37.51 31.13 5.64
CA ALA A 150 38.02 31.78 4.44
C ALA A 150 39.56 31.72 4.41
N PRO A 151 40.18 31.44 3.24
CA PRO A 151 41.63 31.45 3.15
C PRO A 151 42.12 32.85 3.53
N ARG A 152 42.94 32.94 4.59
CA ARG A 152 43.61 34.19 4.98
C ARG A 152 44.32 34.71 3.74
N ALA A 153 43.86 35.84 3.23
CA ALA A 153 44.56 36.59 2.19
C ALA A 153 46.01 36.77 2.66
N ALA A 154 46.95 36.13 1.96
CA ALA A 154 48.36 36.31 2.16
C ALA A 154 48.66 37.79 1.92
N THR A 155 48.68 38.56 3.00
CA THR A 155 49.05 39.97 2.98
C THR A 155 50.53 40.00 2.66
N THR A 156 50.83 40.43 1.44
CA THR A 156 52.14 40.89 1.00
C THR A 156 52.72 41.86 2.04
N GLN A 157 53.80 41.47 2.70
CA GLN A 157 54.80 42.37 3.27
C GLN A 157 56.15 41.79 2.84
N LYS A 158 56.64 42.29 1.70
CA LYS A 158 57.74 43.26 1.55
C LYS A 158 59.11 42.61 1.69
#